data_AF-A0A6J1C494-F1
#
_entry.id   AF-A0A6J1C494-F1
#
_cell.length_a   1.000
_cell.length_b   1.000
_cell.length_c   1.000
_cell.angle_alpha   90.00
_cell.angle_beta   90.00
_cell.angle_gamma   90.00
#
_symmetry.space_group_name_H-M   'P 1'
#
loop_
_entity.id
_entity.type
_entity.pdbx_description
1 polymer ?
#
loop_
_entity_poly.entity_id
_entity_poly.type
_entity_poly.pdbx_seq_one_letter_code
_entity_poly.pdbx_strand_id
1 'polypeptide(L)'
;MTKKHRNGEIWEFEREMSDGTGGGAGAGDVILGIDGGTTSTICVCVPFLQPHSLHLADPLPVLARVEAGCSNHNSVGETAAKETLEQVMAEALSKAGSNRSAVRAVCLSVSGVNHPTDQQRILNWLRDIFPSHVKLYVRNDAVAALASGTMGRLRGCVLIAGTGTIAYGFTDDGREARAAGAGPVFGDWGSGYGISAQALTAIIRAHDGRGPQTKLTNSILQILGLSSPDELIGWTYADTSWARIAALVPIVVSCAEAGDEVANNILQDSVKELALSVNAVVRRLELCGSDGKDSFPLVMVGGVLEGNKGWGIAEEVINCISKDYPGVVPVWPKVEPAIGAALLAWNFLKDSRRE
;
A
#
# COMPACT_ATOMS: atom_id res chain seq x y z
N MET A 1 -25.59 9.33 -15.89
CA MET A 1 -24.47 9.70 -14.99
C MET A 1 -23.33 10.18 -15.88
N THR A 2 -23.14 11.50 -15.89
CA THR A 2 -22.22 12.24 -16.76
C THR A 2 -20.79 11.97 -16.32
N LYS A 3 -19.95 11.47 -17.23
CA LYS A 3 -18.49 11.34 -17.05
C LYS A 3 -17.94 12.73 -16.76
N LYS A 4 -17.44 12.95 -15.54
CA LYS A 4 -17.09 14.29 -15.06
C LYS A 4 -15.62 14.67 -15.25
N HIS A 5 -14.78 13.74 -15.72
CA HIS A 5 -13.36 14.00 -15.93
C HIS A 5 -12.85 13.17 -17.11
N ARG A 6 -12.62 13.82 -18.26
CA ARG A 6 -11.79 13.28 -19.35
C ARG A 6 -10.86 14.39 -19.82
N ASN A 7 -9.54 14.23 -19.70
CA ASN A 7 -8.39 14.87 -20.40
C ASN A 7 -8.45 16.38 -20.77
N GLY A 8 -9.49 17.10 -20.38
CA GLY A 8 -9.98 18.38 -20.92
C GLY A 8 -10.59 19.29 -19.86
N GLU A 9 -10.90 18.78 -18.67
CA GLU A 9 -11.45 19.56 -17.54
C GLU A 9 -10.42 19.86 -16.43
N ILE A 10 -9.23 19.24 -16.47
CA ILE A 10 -8.06 19.65 -15.65
C ILE A 10 -7.61 21.09 -16.00
N TRP A 11 -8.09 21.61 -17.12
CA TRP A 11 -7.72 22.90 -17.69
C TRP A 11 -8.64 24.06 -17.27
N GLU A 12 -9.76 23.83 -16.59
CA GLU A 12 -10.70 24.91 -16.21
C GLU A 12 -10.33 25.57 -14.88
N PHE A 13 -9.88 24.81 -13.88
CA PHE A 13 -9.47 25.36 -12.58
C PHE A 13 -8.26 26.31 -12.68
N GLU A 14 -7.24 25.96 -13.49
CA GLU A 14 -6.09 26.85 -13.71
C GLU A 14 -6.50 28.13 -14.48
N ARG A 15 -7.54 28.07 -15.32
CA ARG A 15 -8.09 29.24 -16.04
C ARG A 15 -8.92 30.15 -15.13
N GLU A 16 -9.71 29.58 -14.21
CA GLU A 16 -10.45 30.35 -13.20
C GLU A 16 -9.52 31.07 -12.21
N MET A 17 -8.36 30.47 -11.87
CA MET A 17 -7.33 31.14 -11.07
C MET A 17 -6.60 32.28 -11.81
N SER A 18 -6.54 32.24 -13.15
CA SER A 18 -5.93 33.31 -13.95
C SER A 18 -6.88 34.49 -14.24
N ASP A 19 -8.20 34.25 -14.24
CA ASP A 19 -9.21 35.27 -14.61
C ASP A 19 -9.72 36.11 -13.42
N GLY A 20 -9.37 35.73 -12.18
CA GLY A 20 -9.60 36.55 -11.00
C GLY A 20 -8.50 37.60 -10.84
N THR A 21 -8.82 38.87 -11.06
CA THR A 21 -7.97 40.01 -10.71
C THR A 21 -7.65 40.02 -9.21
N GLY A 22 -6.53 39.41 -8.87
CA GLY A 22 -5.87 39.44 -7.57
C GLY A 22 -4.48 38.86 -7.79
N GLY A 23 -3.45 39.72 -7.73
CA GLY A 23 -2.08 39.32 -8.02
C GLY A 23 -1.71 38.03 -7.31
N GLY A 24 -1.00 37.15 -8.02
CA GLY A 24 -0.48 35.89 -7.50
C GLY A 24 0.31 36.10 -6.21
N ALA A 25 -0.39 36.08 -5.09
CA ALA A 25 0.19 35.98 -3.77
C ALA A 25 0.73 34.55 -3.68
N GLY A 26 2.05 34.43 -3.54
CA GLY A 26 2.77 33.18 -3.73
C GLY A 26 2.21 32.03 -2.90
N ALA A 27 1.58 31.07 -3.57
CA ALA A 27 1.56 29.71 -3.06
C ALA A 27 3.01 29.23 -3.13
N GLY A 28 3.63 28.99 -1.97
CA GLY A 28 4.98 28.43 -1.91
C GLY A 28 5.04 27.14 -2.74
N ASP A 29 6.22 26.84 -3.27
CA ASP A 29 6.50 25.58 -3.94
C ASP A 29 5.93 24.39 -3.13
N VAL A 30 5.46 23.34 -3.80
CA VAL A 30 4.85 22.16 -3.15
C VAL A 30 5.46 20.84 -3.63
N ILE A 31 5.25 19.79 -2.83
CA ILE A 31 5.53 18.39 -3.18
C ILE A 31 4.23 17.59 -3.11
N LEU A 32 4.05 16.67 -4.06
CA LEU A 32 3.00 15.68 -4.00
C LEU A 32 3.57 14.30 -3.62
N GLY A 33 2.96 13.68 -2.61
CA GLY A 33 3.17 12.28 -2.27
C GLY A 33 1.90 11.48 -2.54
N ILE A 34 2.02 10.39 -3.29
CA ILE A 34 0.88 9.55 -3.66
C ILE A 34 1.17 8.10 -3.28
N ASP A 35 0.19 7.48 -2.61
CA ASP A 35 0.13 6.06 -2.34
C ASP A 35 -1.09 5.45 -3.03
N GLY A 36 -0.86 4.55 -3.98
CA GLY A 36 -1.87 3.91 -4.81
C GLY A 36 -1.98 2.42 -4.53
N GLY A 37 -3.02 2.00 -3.81
CA GLY A 37 -3.26 0.60 -3.47
C GLY A 37 -4.30 -0.10 -4.36
N THR A 38 -4.65 -1.33 -3.96
CA THR A 38 -5.75 -2.11 -4.58
C THR A 38 -7.14 -1.62 -4.20
N THR A 39 -7.26 -0.84 -3.12
CA THR A 39 -8.55 -0.44 -2.54
C THR A 39 -8.78 1.06 -2.69
N SER A 40 -7.79 1.86 -2.31
CA SER A 40 -7.83 3.32 -2.39
C SER A 40 -6.51 3.89 -2.91
N THR A 41 -6.57 5.15 -3.31
CA THR A 41 -5.43 5.96 -3.72
C THR A 41 -5.47 7.25 -2.92
N ILE A 42 -4.38 7.57 -2.21
CA ILE A 42 -4.27 8.77 -1.39
C ILE A 42 -3.20 9.69 -1.96
N CYS A 43 -3.54 10.96 -2.15
CA CYS A 43 -2.62 12.01 -2.54
C CYS A 43 -2.54 13.05 -1.41
N VAL A 44 -1.32 13.37 -0.99
CA VAL A 44 -1.04 14.49 -0.07
C VAL A 44 -0.24 15.57 -0.79
N CYS A 45 -0.62 16.82 -0.55
CA CYS A 45 0.11 18.00 -0.96
C CYS A 45 0.76 18.63 0.26
N VAL A 46 2.08 18.79 0.25
CA VAL A 46 2.87 19.35 1.36
C VAL A 46 3.68 20.55 0.86
N PRO A 47 3.94 21.56 1.70
CA PRO A 47 4.76 22.69 1.29
C PRO A 47 6.21 22.25 1.11
N PHE A 48 6.89 22.75 0.09
CA PHE A 48 8.32 22.59 -0.10
C PHE A 48 9.06 23.60 0.80
N LEU A 49 9.67 23.11 1.87
CA LEU A 49 10.51 23.95 2.73
C LEU A 49 11.96 23.86 2.24
N GLN A 50 12.64 25.00 2.12
CA GLN A 50 14.03 25.00 1.70
C GLN A 50 14.93 24.29 2.74
N PRO A 51 16.00 23.61 2.29
CA PRO A 51 16.82 22.74 3.14
C PRO A 51 17.55 23.41 4.32
N HIS A 52 17.47 24.73 4.49
CA HIS A 52 18.07 25.45 5.62
C HIS A 52 17.11 25.62 6.82
N SER A 53 15.83 25.31 6.65
CA SER A 53 14.80 25.40 7.70
C SER A 53 14.48 24.04 8.34
N LEU A 54 15.48 23.16 8.45
CA LEU A 54 15.32 21.71 8.59
C LEU A 54 15.04 21.26 10.04
N HIS A 55 13.98 21.81 10.63
CA HIS A 55 13.10 21.04 11.49
C HIS A 55 11.82 20.79 10.68
N LEU A 56 11.69 19.61 10.07
CA LEU A 56 10.38 19.18 9.58
C LEU A 56 9.47 19.21 10.81
N ALA A 57 8.43 20.04 10.79
CA ALA A 57 7.48 20.09 11.90
C ALA A 57 6.94 18.68 12.15
N ASP A 58 6.68 18.35 13.42
CA ASP A 58 5.99 17.14 13.81
C ASP A 58 4.62 17.55 14.38
N PRO A 59 3.50 17.31 13.67
CA PRO A 59 3.41 16.61 12.38
C PRO A 59 3.83 17.47 11.17
N LEU A 60 4.20 16.79 10.07
CA LEU A 60 4.53 17.45 8.80
C LEU A 60 3.32 18.27 8.32
N PRO A 61 3.50 19.53 7.87
CA PRO A 61 2.38 20.33 7.38
C PRO A 61 1.81 19.70 6.10
N VAL A 62 0.53 19.35 6.14
CA VAL A 62 -0.24 18.86 4.98
C VAL A 62 -1.20 19.96 4.55
N LEU A 63 -1.03 20.47 3.33
CA LEU A 63 -1.90 21.50 2.75
C LEU A 63 -3.22 20.90 2.26
N ALA A 64 -3.16 19.67 1.74
CA ALA A 64 -4.34 18.92 1.32
C ALA A 64 -4.09 17.41 1.39
N ARG A 65 -5.14 16.66 1.71
CA ARG A 65 -5.23 15.20 1.57
C ARG A 65 -6.47 14.87 0.75
N VAL A 66 -6.32 14.02 -0.25
CA VAL A 66 -7.41 13.52 -1.09
C VAL A 66 -7.31 12.02 -1.21
N GLU A 67 -8.46 11.35 -1.21
CA GLU A 67 -8.58 9.91 -1.35
C GLU A 67 -9.61 9.59 -2.43
N ALA A 68 -9.28 8.63 -3.30
CA ALA A 68 -10.18 8.07 -4.31
C ALA A 68 -10.05 6.54 -4.36
N GLY A 69 -10.67 5.92 -5.36
CA GLY A 69 -10.69 4.46 -5.54
C GLY A 69 -9.32 3.85 -5.92
N CYS A 70 -9.38 2.60 -6.39
CA CYS A 70 -8.20 1.81 -6.76
C CYS A 70 -7.44 2.39 -7.96
N SER A 71 -6.11 2.49 -7.85
CA SER A 71 -5.20 2.83 -8.96
C SER A 71 -4.32 1.66 -9.40
N ASN A 72 -4.57 0.43 -8.93
CA ASN A 72 -3.85 -0.75 -9.38
C ASN A 72 -4.37 -1.18 -10.76
N HIS A 73 -3.59 -0.92 -11.81
CA HIS A 73 -3.94 -1.26 -13.19
C HIS A 73 -4.19 -2.76 -13.43
N ASN A 74 -3.57 -3.66 -12.64
CA ASN A 74 -3.84 -5.09 -12.72
C ASN A 74 -5.24 -5.47 -12.19
N SER A 75 -5.83 -4.61 -11.35
CA SER A 75 -7.16 -4.83 -10.78
C SER A 75 -8.27 -4.15 -11.58
N VAL A 76 -8.08 -2.89 -11.99
CA VAL A 76 -9.15 -2.07 -12.62
C VAL A 76 -8.89 -1.72 -14.09
N GLY A 77 -7.75 -2.15 -14.64
CA GLY A 77 -7.30 -1.76 -15.97
C GLY A 77 -6.62 -0.39 -16.03
N GLU A 78 -5.94 -0.13 -17.14
CA GLU A 78 -5.08 1.04 -17.32
C GLU A 78 -5.85 2.37 -17.30
N THR A 79 -6.96 2.47 -18.02
CA THR A 79 -7.75 3.70 -18.13
C THR A 79 -8.27 4.17 -16.77
N ALA A 80 -8.90 3.27 -16.01
CA ALA A 80 -9.48 3.61 -14.72
C ALA A 80 -8.40 3.99 -13.68
N ALA A 81 -7.25 3.31 -13.72
CA ALA A 81 -6.11 3.64 -12.87
C ALA A 81 -5.57 5.05 -13.17
N LYS A 82 -5.40 5.39 -14.46
CA LYS A 82 -4.95 6.71 -14.88
C LYS A 82 -5.94 7.81 -14.48
N GLU A 83 -7.24 7.61 -14.74
CA GLU A 83 -8.30 8.57 -14.37
C GLU A 83 -8.31 8.82 -12.85
N THR A 84 -8.12 7.77 -12.04
CA THR A 84 -8.06 7.89 -10.57
C THR A 84 -6.84 8.68 -10.11
N LEU A 85 -5.66 8.43 -10.69
CA LEU A 85 -4.43 9.16 -10.36
C LEU A 85 -4.54 10.66 -10.73
N GLU A 86 -5.09 10.96 -11.90
CA GLU A 86 -5.34 12.33 -12.35
C GLU A 86 -6.30 13.06 -11.41
N GLN A 87 -7.41 12.40 -11.03
CA GLN A 87 -8.40 12.94 -10.12
C GLN A 87 -7.77 13.34 -8.76
N VAL A 88 -7.08 12.42 -8.10
CA VAL A 88 -6.52 12.69 -6.75
C VAL A 88 -5.47 13.79 -6.75
N MET A 89 -4.65 13.87 -7.81
CA MET A 89 -3.63 14.92 -7.92
C MET A 89 -4.26 16.30 -8.19
N ALA A 90 -5.24 16.37 -9.10
CA ALA A 90 -5.92 17.62 -9.42
C ALA A 90 -6.70 18.17 -8.21
N GLU A 91 -7.46 17.31 -7.53
CA GLU A 91 -8.20 17.70 -6.33
C GLU A 91 -7.27 18.11 -5.17
N ALA A 92 -6.11 17.45 -5.00
CA ALA A 92 -5.17 17.80 -3.95
C ALA A 92 -4.53 19.17 -4.19
N LEU A 93 -4.15 19.48 -5.44
CA LEU A 93 -3.64 20.81 -5.80
C LEU A 93 -4.71 21.89 -5.61
N SER A 94 -5.94 21.63 -6.05
CA SER A 94 -7.05 22.56 -5.90
C SER A 94 -7.35 22.88 -4.43
N LYS A 95 -7.47 21.86 -3.57
CA LYS A 95 -7.68 22.04 -2.12
C LYS A 95 -6.52 22.74 -1.43
N ALA A 96 -5.29 22.54 -1.91
CA ALA A 96 -4.10 23.22 -1.40
C ALA A 96 -3.98 24.69 -1.88
N GLY A 97 -4.86 25.15 -2.77
CA GLY A 97 -4.73 26.47 -3.41
C GLY A 97 -3.47 26.59 -4.27
N SER A 98 -3.01 25.47 -4.85
CA SER A 98 -1.78 25.38 -5.65
C SER A 98 -2.09 24.91 -7.07
N ASN A 99 -1.07 24.93 -7.93
CA ASN A 99 -1.17 24.50 -9.34
C ASN A 99 0.08 23.73 -9.75
N ARG A 100 0.05 23.14 -10.96
CA ARG A 100 1.13 22.26 -11.43
C ARG A 100 2.48 22.97 -11.57
N SER A 101 2.49 24.28 -11.81
CA SER A 101 3.72 25.06 -11.96
C SER A 101 4.47 25.22 -10.63
N ALA A 102 3.75 25.25 -9.51
CA ALA A 102 4.33 25.31 -8.16
C ALA A 102 4.86 23.96 -7.65
N VAL A 103 4.56 22.85 -8.34
CA VAL A 103 5.04 21.53 -7.94
C VAL A 103 6.54 21.40 -8.23
N ARG A 104 7.31 20.95 -7.25
CA ARG A 104 8.76 20.69 -7.40
C ARG A 104 9.06 19.23 -7.62
N ALA A 105 8.34 18.35 -6.93
CA ALA A 105 8.43 16.92 -7.13
C ALA A 105 7.12 16.20 -6.85
N VAL A 106 6.99 15.05 -7.51
CA VAL A 106 5.94 14.07 -7.30
C VAL A 106 6.61 12.73 -7.02
N CYS A 107 6.29 12.11 -5.89
CA CYS A 107 6.58 10.70 -5.68
C CYS A 107 5.26 9.93 -5.68
N LEU A 108 5.11 9.09 -6.70
CA LEU A 108 3.99 8.18 -6.85
C LEU A 108 4.47 6.76 -6.53
N SER A 109 3.97 6.22 -5.42
CA SER A 109 4.20 4.83 -5.03
C SER A 109 2.91 4.05 -5.24
N VAL A 110 2.94 3.02 -6.06
CA VAL A 110 1.70 2.36 -6.50
C VAL A 110 1.90 0.85 -6.66
N SER A 111 0.91 0.10 -6.17
CA SER A 111 0.81 -1.34 -6.31
C SER A 111 0.79 -1.73 -7.79
N GLY A 112 1.55 -2.76 -8.14
CA GLY A 112 1.69 -3.25 -9.52
C GLY A 112 2.85 -2.65 -10.30
N VAL A 113 3.60 -1.69 -9.73
CA VAL A 113 4.91 -1.30 -10.26
C VAL A 113 5.95 -2.30 -9.76
N ASN A 114 6.24 -3.29 -10.60
CA ASN A 114 7.12 -4.41 -10.24
C ASN A 114 8.33 -4.55 -11.17
N HIS A 115 8.28 -3.95 -12.36
CA HIS A 115 9.35 -3.99 -13.35
C HIS A 115 9.64 -2.57 -13.88
N PRO A 116 10.88 -2.28 -14.36
CA PRO A 116 11.22 -0.98 -14.95
C PRO A 116 10.27 -0.52 -16.08
N THR A 117 9.66 -1.44 -16.81
CA THR A 117 8.65 -1.13 -17.83
C THR A 117 7.37 -0.55 -17.25
N ASP A 118 6.92 -1.04 -16.10
CA ASP A 118 5.73 -0.52 -15.41
C ASP A 118 6.02 0.88 -14.87
N GLN A 119 7.20 1.05 -14.27
CA GLN A 119 7.68 2.34 -13.80
C GLN A 119 7.74 3.35 -14.95
N GLN A 120 8.29 2.95 -16.11
CA GLN A 120 8.40 3.84 -17.27
C GLN A 120 7.04 4.19 -17.87
N ARG A 121 6.08 3.26 -17.87
CA ARG A 121 4.71 3.51 -18.33
C ARG A 121 4.04 4.59 -17.50
N ILE A 122 4.07 4.47 -16.17
CA ILE A 122 3.46 5.44 -15.27
C ILE A 122 4.21 6.78 -15.30
N LEU A 123 5.54 6.76 -15.41
CA LEU A 123 6.33 7.98 -15.59
C LEU A 123 5.91 8.75 -16.84
N ASN A 124 5.56 8.06 -17.94
CA ASN A 124 5.07 8.73 -19.14
C ASN A 124 3.72 9.42 -18.89
N TRP A 125 2.79 8.78 -18.18
CA TRP A 125 1.53 9.43 -17.81
C TRP A 125 1.76 10.69 -16.96
N LEU A 126 2.68 10.63 -15.99
CA LEU A 126 3.00 11.79 -15.16
C LEU A 126 3.65 12.94 -15.96
N ARG A 127 4.45 12.61 -16.99
CA ARG A 127 5.06 13.61 -17.89
C ARG A 127 4.03 14.34 -18.75
N ASP A 128 2.92 13.69 -19.09
CA ASP A 128 1.81 14.34 -19.80
C ASP A 128 1.05 15.33 -18.88
N ILE A 129 1.13 15.14 -17.56
CA ILE A 129 0.41 15.93 -16.56
C ILE A 129 1.24 17.13 -16.09
N PHE A 130 2.53 16.92 -15.76
CA PHE A 130 3.35 17.92 -15.10
C PHE A 130 4.34 18.63 -16.04
N PRO A 131 4.65 19.92 -15.78
CA PRO A 131 5.71 20.63 -16.49
C PRO A 131 7.09 19.94 -16.39
N SER A 132 7.98 20.22 -17.34
CA SER A 132 9.29 19.57 -17.46
C SER A 132 10.25 19.83 -16.30
N HIS A 133 10.04 20.88 -15.49
CA HIS A 133 10.87 21.16 -14.32
C HIS A 133 10.54 20.27 -13.11
N VAL A 134 9.37 19.63 -13.11
CA VAL A 134 8.91 18.79 -12.01
C VAL A 134 9.69 17.48 -12.00
N LYS A 135 10.27 17.12 -10.85
CA LYS A 135 10.94 15.83 -10.68
C LYS A 135 9.91 14.74 -10.37
N LEU A 136 9.90 13.67 -11.16
CA LEU A 136 8.93 12.60 -11.07
C LEU A 136 9.60 11.31 -10.61
N TYR A 137 9.11 10.74 -9.51
CA TYR A 137 9.58 9.48 -8.95
C TYR A 137 8.41 8.49 -8.92
N VAL A 138 8.55 7.38 -9.65
CA VAL A 138 7.60 6.27 -9.57
C VAL A 138 8.27 5.12 -8.84
N ARG A 139 7.58 4.54 -7.86
CA ARG A 139 8.05 3.46 -7.00
C ARG A 139 6.95 2.43 -6.77
N ASN A 140 7.35 1.28 -6.24
CA ASN A 140 6.43 0.32 -5.65
C ASN A 140 5.82 0.92 -4.37
N ASP A 141 4.56 0.59 -4.08
CA ASP A 141 3.82 1.02 -2.88
C ASP A 141 4.56 0.70 -1.57
N ALA A 142 5.25 -0.44 -1.51
CA ALA A 142 6.05 -0.80 -0.34
C ALA A 142 7.19 0.18 -0.02
N VAL A 143 7.68 0.95 -1.00
CA VAL A 143 8.71 1.97 -0.75
C VAL A 143 8.13 3.13 0.08
N ALA A 144 6.91 3.57 -0.25
CA ALA A 144 6.20 4.60 0.52
C ALA A 144 5.80 4.11 1.91
N ALA A 145 5.35 2.86 2.01
CA ALA A 145 5.01 2.23 3.28
C ALA A 145 6.24 2.10 4.21
N LEU A 146 7.41 1.71 3.68
CA LEU A 146 8.65 1.72 4.46
C LEU A 146 8.99 3.14 4.93
N ALA A 147 8.89 4.12 4.02
CA ALA A 147 9.20 5.50 4.31
C ALA A 147 8.27 6.13 5.36
N SER A 148 7.01 5.72 5.45
CA SER A 148 6.09 6.24 6.47
C SER A 148 6.43 5.74 7.88
N GLY A 149 6.93 4.51 8.02
CA GLY A 149 7.43 4.00 9.30
C GLY A 149 8.80 4.57 9.70
N THR A 150 9.60 5.00 8.74
CA THR A 150 11.00 5.42 8.94
C THR A 150 11.23 6.92 8.77
N MET A 151 10.16 7.70 8.61
CA MET A 151 10.18 9.14 8.38
C MET A 151 11.06 9.55 7.18
N GLY A 152 10.84 8.88 6.04
CA GLY A 152 11.48 9.17 4.76
C GLY A 152 12.83 8.48 4.52
N ARG A 153 13.30 7.61 5.42
CA ARG A 153 14.58 6.90 5.29
C ARG A 153 14.38 5.50 4.73
N LEU A 154 14.94 5.20 3.56
CA LEU A 154 14.88 3.84 3.02
C LEU A 154 15.89 2.92 3.69
N ARG A 155 15.53 2.36 4.84
CA ARG A 155 16.32 1.37 5.57
C ARG A 155 15.46 0.39 6.35
N GLY A 156 15.93 -0.85 6.49
CA GLY A 156 15.22 -1.93 7.16
C GLY A 156 14.28 -2.68 6.24
N CYS A 157 13.18 -3.20 6.78
CA CYS A 157 12.19 -3.98 6.05
C CYS A 157 10.78 -3.45 6.31
N VAL A 158 9.92 -3.51 5.31
CA VAL A 158 8.47 -3.34 5.45
C VAL A 158 7.79 -4.66 5.14
N LEU A 159 6.79 -5.01 5.94
CA LEU A 159 5.82 -6.06 5.66
C LEU A 159 4.46 -5.40 5.47
N ILE A 160 3.92 -5.52 4.25
CA ILE A 160 2.53 -5.16 3.95
C ILE A 160 1.72 -6.44 3.94
N ALA A 161 0.63 -6.51 4.71
CA ALA A 161 -0.41 -7.52 4.54
C ALA A 161 -1.81 -6.87 4.56
N GLY A 162 -2.39 -6.74 3.36
CA GLY A 162 -3.73 -6.23 3.11
C GLY A 162 -4.47 -7.18 2.18
N THR A 163 -5.06 -6.67 1.09
CA THR A 163 -5.63 -7.55 0.04
C THR A 163 -4.56 -8.49 -0.54
N GLY A 164 -3.37 -7.97 -0.82
CA GLY A 164 -2.15 -8.73 -1.15
C GLY A 164 -1.13 -8.69 0.00
N THR A 165 0.05 -9.26 -0.21
CA THR A 165 1.16 -9.19 0.75
C THR A 165 2.49 -8.94 0.06
N ILE A 166 3.42 -8.24 0.71
CA ILE A 166 4.78 -8.04 0.21
C ILE A 166 5.72 -7.77 1.39
N ALA A 167 6.91 -8.37 1.36
CA ALA A 167 8.04 -7.94 2.16
C ALA A 167 9.06 -7.25 1.26
N TYR A 168 9.48 -6.03 1.61
CA TYR A 168 10.47 -5.28 0.85
C TYR A 168 11.46 -4.61 1.82
N GLY A 169 12.75 -4.62 1.50
CA GLY A 169 13.75 -4.03 2.37
C GLY A 169 14.83 -3.29 1.62
N PHE A 170 15.49 -2.40 2.36
CA PHE A 170 16.58 -1.55 1.90
C PHE A 170 17.68 -1.51 2.95
N THR A 171 18.93 -1.49 2.51
CA THR A 171 20.11 -1.20 3.34
C THR A 171 20.51 0.26 3.20
N ASP A 172 21.30 0.79 4.14
CA ASP A 172 21.75 2.20 4.10
C ASP A 172 22.62 2.53 2.87
N ASP A 173 23.25 1.53 2.24
CA ASP A 173 24.00 1.63 0.98
C ASP A 173 23.12 1.50 -0.28
N GLY A 174 21.81 1.36 -0.12
CA GLY A 174 20.82 1.37 -1.21
C GLY A 174 20.57 0.01 -1.88
N ARG A 175 21.12 -1.10 -1.37
CA ARG A 175 20.70 -2.43 -1.84
C ARG A 175 19.26 -2.70 -1.44
N GLU A 176 18.55 -3.46 -2.26
CA GLU A 176 17.14 -3.76 -2.07
C GLU A 176 16.83 -5.25 -2.29
N ALA A 177 15.85 -5.77 -1.56
CA ALA A 177 15.38 -7.14 -1.73
C ALA A 177 13.90 -7.26 -1.42
N ARG A 178 13.18 -7.95 -2.32
CA ARG A 178 11.75 -8.24 -2.20
C ARG A 178 11.50 -9.73 -2.02
N ALA A 179 10.47 -10.07 -1.24
CA ALA A 179 9.85 -11.39 -1.16
C ALA A 179 8.31 -11.25 -1.14
N ALA A 180 7.60 -12.28 -1.61
CA ALA A 180 6.16 -12.23 -1.90
C ALA A 180 5.77 -11.07 -2.85
N GLY A 181 4.49 -10.72 -2.92
CA GLY A 181 3.98 -9.64 -3.77
C GLY A 181 3.88 -10.02 -5.24
N ALA A 182 3.84 -11.32 -5.52
CA ALA A 182 3.70 -11.84 -6.88
C ALA A 182 2.23 -11.92 -7.32
N GLY A 183 1.30 -11.80 -6.38
CA GLY A 183 -0.14 -11.95 -6.59
C GLY A 183 -0.67 -13.30 -6.09
N PRO A 184 -2.00 -13.44 -5.99
CA PRO A 184 -2.66 -14.56 -5.34
C PRO A 184 -2.40 -15.92 -6.00
N VAL A 185 -2.12 -15.93 -7.31
CA VAL A 185 -1.80 -17.17 -8.05
C VAL A 185 -0.45 -17.75 -7.63
N PHE A 186 0.49 -16.90 -7.19
CA PHE A 186 1.88 -17.28 -6.95
C PHE A 186 2.21 -17.51 -5.48
N GLY A 187 1.21 -17.52 -4.60
CA GLY A 187 1.38 -17.92 -3.21
C GLY A 187 1.51 -16.77 -2.21
N ASP A 188 0.83 -15.65 -2.44
CA ASP A 188 0.62 -14.58 -1.45
C ASP A 188 -0.33 -15.05 -0.31
N TRP A 189 -0.07 -16.20 0.31
CA TRP A 189 -0.96 -16.90 1.26
C TRP A 189 -1.11 -16.17 2.60
N GLY A 190 -0.14 -15.32 2.94
CA GLY A 190 -0.21 -14.41 4.09
C GLY A 190 -1.16 -13.23 3.91
N SER A 191 -1.61 -12.97 2.68
CA SER A 191 -2.52 -11.86 2.37
C SER A 191 -3.95 -12.13 2.80
N GLY A 192 -4.77 -11.09 2.85
CA GLY A 192 -6.20 -11.22 3.10
C GLY A 192 -6.90 -12.03 2.03
N TYR A 193 -6.51 -11.90 0.76
CA TYR A 193 -6.99 -12.80 -0.29
C TYR A 193 -6.59 -14.25 0.01
N GLY A 194 -5.32 -14.48 0.36
CA GLY A 194 -4.77 -15.81 0.65
C GLY A 194 -5.47 -16.51 1.82
N ILE A 195 -5.70 -15.79 2.92
CA ILE A 195 -6.44 -16.28 4.10
C ILE A 195 -7.87 -16.67 3.68
N SER A 196 -8.59 -15.77 3.02
CA SER A 196 -9.97 -16.00 2.61
C SER A 196 -10.12 -17.10 1.56
N ALA A 197 -9.20 -17.19 0.60
CA ALA A 197 -9.21 -18.25 -0.42
C ALA A 197 -9.02 -19.64 0.20
N GLN A 198 -8.15 -19.74 1.21
CA GLN A 198 -8.00 -20.98 1.99
C GLN A 198 -9.27 -21.32 2.78
N ALA A 199 -9.94 -20.32 3.37
CA ALA A 199 -11.22 -20.52 4.05
C ALA A 199 -12.32 -21.00 3.09
N LEU A 200 -12.47 -20.37 1.93
CA LEU A 200 -13.42 -20.81 0.89
C LEU A 200 -13.10 -22.24 0.42
N THR A 201 -11.82 -22.56 0.23
CA THR A 201 -11.37 -23.92 -0.10
C THR A 201 -11.75 -24.91 0.99
N ALA A 202 -11.57 -24.54 2.27
CA ALA A 202 -11.94 -25.39 3.40
C ALA A 202 -13.45 -25.66 3.46
N ILE A 203 -14.29 -24.66 3.15
CA ILE A 203 -15.75 -24.84 3.06
C ILE A 203 -16.11 -25.87 1.99
N ILE A 204 -15.55 -25.75 0.79
CA ILE A 204 -15.82 -26.71 -0.29
C ILE A 204 -15.35 -28.11 0.08
N ARG A 205 -14.16 -28.25 0.69
CA ARG A 205 -13.66 -29.55 1.17
C ARG A 205 -14.53 -30.14 2.27
N ALA A 206 -15.07 -29.32 3.17
CA ALA A 206 -16.00 -29.77 4.21
C ALA A 206 -17.32 -30.24 3.60
N HIS A 207 -17.79 -29.55 2.55
CA HIS A 207 -19.03 -29.87 1.86
C HIS A 207 -18.95 -31.16 1.05
N ASP A 208 -17.85 -31.38 0.32
CA ASP A 208 -17.65 -32.57 -0.52
C ASP A 208 -17.01 -33.77 0.21
N GLY A 209 -16.76 -33.64 1.53
CA GLY A 209 -16.23 -34.69 2.39
C GLY A 209 -14.72 -34.90 2.33
N ARG A 210 -13.95 -34.06 1.62
CA ARG A 210 -12.46 -34.11 1.59
C ARG A 210 -11.79 -33.41 2.77
N GLY A 211 -12.54 -32.73 3.64
CA GLY A 211 -12.04 -31.98 4.78
C GLY A 211 -12.95 -32.10 6.00
N PRO A 212 -12.46 -31.69 7.18
CA PRO A 212 -13.26 -31.65 8.39
C PRO A 212 -14.39 -30.62 8.30
N GLN A 213 -15.45 -30.82 9.08
CA GLN A 213 -16.48 -29.79 9.26
C GLN A 213 -15.89 -28.55 9.95
N THR A 214 -16.38 -27.37 9.58
CA THR A 214 -15.88 -26.08 10.10
C THR A 214 -17.03 -25.08 10.26
N LYS A 215 -16.92 -24.22 11.27
CA LYS A 215 -17.79 -23.06 11.52
C LYS A 215 -17.73 -22.06 10.36
N LEU A 216 -16.64 -22.04 9.59
CA LEU A 216 -16.47 -21.18 8.41
C LEU A 216 -17.65 -21.32 7.43
N THR A 217 -18.16 -22.54 7.24
CA THR A 217 -19.26 -22.82 6.31
C THR A 217 -20.49 -21.97 6.62
N ASN A 218 -21.03 -22.10 7.83
CA ASN A 218 -22.25 -21.38 8.20
C ASN A 218 -21.99 -19.87 8.31
N SER A 219 -20.85 -19.46 8.88
CA SER A 219 -20.53 -18.05 9.08
C SER A 219 -20.35 -17.29 7.76
N ILE A 220 -19.66 -17.86 6.77
CA ILE A 220 -19.45 -17.21 5.47
C ILE A 220 -20.73 -17.27 4.62
N LEU A 221 -21.48 -18.37 4.59
CA LEU A 221 -22.74 -18.41 3.85
C LEU A 221 -23.75 -17.38 4.38
N GLN A 222 -23.84 -17.23 5.70
CA GLN A 222 -24.73 -16.25 6.33
C GLN A 222 -24.39 -14.81 5.93
N ILE A 223 -23.10 -14.41 5.95
CA ILE A 223 -22.74 -13.03 5.59
C ILE A 223 -22.98 -12.76 4.10
N LEU A 224 -22.80 -13.78 3.26
CA LEU A 224 -22.94 -13.66 1.82
C LEU A 224 -24.40 -13.80 1.37
N GLY A 225 -25.31 -14.17 2.28
CA GLY A 225 -26.72 -14.42 1.97
C GLY A 225 -26.93 -15.64 1.09
N LEU A 226 -26.04 -16.64 1.18
CA LEU A 226 -26.07 -17.85 0.37
C LEU A 226 -26.73 -19.00 1.13
N SER A 227 -27.47 -19.84 0.42
CA SER A 227 -28.22 -20.96 1.03
C SER A 227 -27.43 -22.27 1.10
N SER A 228 -26.42 -22.44 0.25
CA SER A 228 -25.57 -23.64 0.24
C SER A 228 -24.13 -23.34 -0.23
N PRO A 229 -23.16 -24.22 0.09
CA PRO A 229 -21.80 -24.13 -0.44
C PRO A 229 -21.71 -24.15 -1.97
N ASP A 230 -22.66 -24.77 -2.68
CA ASP A 230 -22.68 -24.81 -4.16
C ASP A 230 -22.79 -23.39 -4.76
N GLU A 231 -23.50 -22.48 -4.08
CA GLU A 231 -23.68 -21.10 -4.54
C GLU A 231 -22.38 -20.27 -4.49
N LEU A 232 -21.36 -20.72 -3.73
CA LEU A 232 -20.05 -20.05 -3.66
C LEU A 232 -19.35 -20.01 -5.02
N ILE A 233 -19.61 -21.00 -5.89
CA ILE A 233 -19.05 -21.03 -7.25
C ILE A 233 -19.56 -19.83 -8.02
N GLY A 234 -20.89 -19.66 -8.09
CA GLY A 234 -21.52 -18.52 -8.76
C GLY A 234 -21.10 -17.18 -8.16
N TRP A 235 -21.04 -17.11 -6.83
CA TRP A 235 -20.59 -15.92 -6.11
C TRP A 235 -19.16 -15.52 -6.49
N THR A 236 -18.23 -16.48 -6.59
CA THR A 236 -16.80 -16.23 -6.89
C THR A 236 -16.59 -15.77 -8.34
N TYR A 237 -17.31 -16.37 -9.31
CA TYR A 237 -17.17 -16.01 -10.72
C TYR A 237 -17.94 -14.74 -11.11
N ALA A 238 -18.95 -14.33 -10.33
CA ALA A 238 -19.71 -13.11 -10.59
C ALA A 238 -18.88 -11.83 -10.43
N ASP A 239 -17.87 -11.85 -9.55
CA ASP A 239 -16.94 -10.73 -9.34
C ASP A 239 -15.59 -11.28 -8.86
N THR A 240 -14.56 -11.07 -9.69
CA THR A 240 -13.19 -11.57 -9.48
C THR A 240 -12.32 -10.62 -8.65
N SER A 241 -12.90 -9.56 -8.09
CA SER A 241 -12.22 -8.59 -7.23
C SER A 241 -11.51 -9.24 -6.05
N TRP A 242 -10.19 -9.02 -5.95
CA TRP A 242 -9.40 -9.55 -4.84
C TRP A 242 -9.83 -8.95 -3.50
N ALA A 243 -10.23 -7.68 -3.49
CA ALA A 243 -10.68 -6.99 -2.29
C ALA A 243 -11.96 -7.62 -1.71
N ARG A 244 -12.87 -8.07 -2.59
CA ARG A 244 -14.11 -8.76 -2.18
C ARG A 244 -13.83 -10.09 -1.48
N ILE A 245 -12.85 -10.85 -1.97
CA ILE A 245 -12.39 -12.08 -1.32
C ILE A 245 -11.70 -11.77 0.00
N ALA A 246 -10.76 -10.80 0.00
CA ALA A 246 -10.03 -10.40 1.20
C ALA A 246 -10.94 -9.86 2.33
N ALA A 247 -12.10 -9.31 1.99
CA ALA A 247 -13.08 -8.84 2.98
C ALA A 247 -13.66 -9.95 3.89
N LEU A 248 -13.43 -11.23 3.58
CA LEU A 248 -13.85 -12.36 4.44
C LEU A 248 -12.91 -12.63 5.63
N VAL A 249 -11.72 -12.01 5.70
CA VAL A 249 -10.74 -12.22 6.79
C VAL A 249 -11.34 -12.07 8.20
N PRO A 250 -12.15 -11.04 8.51
CA PRO A 250 -12.72 -10.88 9.86
C PRO A 250 -13.58 -12.07 10.30
N ILE A 251 -14.19 -12.79 9.35
CA ILE A 251 -15.02 -13.96 9.65
C ILE A 251 -14.12 -15.16 9.97
N VAL A 252 -13.02 -15.32 9.23
CA VAL A 252 -12.02 -16.37 9.52
C VAL A 252 -11.47 -16.19 10.92
N VAL A 253 -11.12 -14.96 11.29
CA VAL A 253 -10.65 -14.57 12.63
C VAL A 253 -11.71 -14.86 13.69
N SER A 254 -12.96 -14.44 13.47
CA SER A 254 -14.07 -14.72 14.40
C SER A 254 -14.30 -16.23 14.60
N CYS A 255 -14.18 -17.04 13.54
CA CYS A 255 -14.30 -18.49 13.65
C CYS A 255 -13.15 -19.10 14.47
N ALA A 256 -11.92 -18.65 14.25
CA ALA A 256 -10.76 -19.09 15.02
C ALA A 256 -10.89 -18.74 16.50
N GLU A 257 -11.33 -17.51 16.82
CA GLU A 257 -11.64 -17.07 18.20
C GLU A 257 -12.74 -17.92 18.85
N ALA A 258 -13.71 -18.37 18.06
CA ALA A 258 -14.75 -19.28 18.51
C ALA A 258 -14.26 -20.74 18.67
N GLY A 259 -12.96 -21.02 18.51
CA GLY A 259 -12.37 -22.34 18.66
C GLY A 259 -12.50 -23.25 17.44
N ASP A 260 -12.68 -22.70 16.24
CA ASP A 260 -12.62 -23.49 15.00
C ASP A 260 -11.17 -23.81 14.63
N GLU A 261 -10.80 -25.09 14.67
CA GLU A 261 -9.44 -25.55 14.39
C GLU A 261 -9.00 -25.29 12.95
N VAL A 262 -9.92 -25.38 11.98
CA VAL A 262 -9.62 -25.15 10.57
C VAL A 262 -9.26 -23.69 10.33
N ALA A 263 -10.08 -22.77 10.85
CA ALA A 263 -9.80 -21.34 10.80
C ALA A 263 -8.49 -20.99 11.52
N ASN A 264 -8.25 -21.57 12.70
CA ASN A 264 -7.00 -21.35 13.44
C ASN A 264 -5.77 -21.80 12.65
N ASN A 265 -5.82 -22.98 12.01
CA ASN A 265 -4.72 -23.47 11.17
C ASN A 265 -4.45 -22.55 9.97
N ILE A 266 -5.50 -22.05 9.30
CA ILE A 266 -5.35 -21.11 8.18
C ILE A 266 -4.61 -19.84 8.63
N LEU A 267 -4.95 -19.29 9.79
CA LEU A 267 -4.30 -18.09 10.31
C LEU A 267 -2.85 -18.37 10.74
N GLN A 268 -2.57 -19.52 11.36
CA GLN A 268 -1.21 -19.94 11.70
C GLN A 268 -0.32 -20.12 10.46
N ASP A 269 -0.85 -20.72 9.39
CA ASP A 269 -0.10 -20.90 8.15
C ASP A 269 0.13 -19.55 7.45
N SER A 270 -0.84 -18.63 7.51
CA SER A 270 -0.66 -17.25 7.06
C SER A 270 0.49 -16.53 7.81
N VAL A 271 0.54 -16.65 9.14
CA VAL A 271 1.65 -16.10 9.95
C VAL A 271 3.00 -16.65 9.50
N LYS A 272 3.10 -17.96 9.26
CA LYS A 272 4.36 -18.60 8.81
C LYS A 272 4.79 -18.04 7.46
N GLU A 273 3.87 -17.87 6.51
CA GLU A 273 4.16 -17.32 5.17
C GLU A 273 4.60 -15.86 5.22
N LEU A 274 3.95 -15.04 6.06
CA LEU A 274 4.38 -13.66 6.32
C LEU A 274 5.78 -13.62 6.93
N ALA A 275 6.06 -14.47 7.92
CA ALA A 275 7.36 -14.54 8.56
C ALA A 275 8.47 -15.02 7.59
N LEU A 276 8.19 -16.03 6.77
CA LEU A 276 9.10 -16.50 5.72
C LEU A 276 9.47 -15.39 4.73
N SER A 277 8.50 -14.55 4.38
CA SER A 277 8.70 -13.41 3.48
C SER A 277 9.67 -12.39 4.07
N VAL A 278 9.48 -11.99 5.33
CA VAL A 278 10.40 -11.08 6.03
C VAL A 278 11.79 -11.72 6.19
N ASN A 279 11.85 -12.99 6.59
CA ASN A 279 13.10 -13.74 6.75
C ASN A 279 13.92 -13.75 5.45
N ALA A 280 13.28 -13.92 4.30
CA ALA A 280 13.95 -13.92 3.00
C ALA A 280 14.58 -12.56 2.68
N VAL A 281 13.91 -11.46 3.00
CA VAL A 281 14.44 -10.10 2.81
C VAL A 281 15.60 -9.83 3.76
N VAL A 282 15.42 -10.10 5.06
CA VAL A 282 16.43 -9.88 6.10
C VAL A 282 17.74 -10.62 5.77
N ARG A 283 17.64 -11.89 5.35
CA ARG A 283 18.83 -12.69 4.99
C ARG A 283 19.53 -12.18 3.74
N ARG A 284 18.78 -11.83 2.69
CA ARG A 284 19.38 -11.37 1.42
C ARG A 284 20.09 -10.03 1.54
N LEU A 285 19.61 -9.18 2.45
CA LEU A 285 20.17 -7.85 2.69
C LEU A 285 21.16 -7.82 3.86
N GLU A 286 21.24 -8.90 4.63
CA GLU A 286 22.04 -8.99 5.85
C GLU A 286 21.67 -7.87 6.84
N LEU A 287 20.38 -7.57 7.00
CA LEU A 287 19.88 -6.43 7.80
C LEU A 287 20.24 -6.50 9.29
N CYS A 288 20.60 -7.70 9.78
CA CYS A 288 21.03 -7.93 11.15
C CYS A 288 22.56 -7.96 11.31
N GLY A 289 23.32 -7.57 10.28
CA GLY A 289 24.77 -7.53 10.32
C GLY A 289 25.41 -8.92 10.35
N SER A 290 26.74 -8.96 10.30
CA SER A 290 27.51 -10.21 10.22
C SER A 290 27.41 -11.09 11.48
N ASP A 291 27.07 -10.53 12.64
CA ASP A 291 26.91 -11.24 13.90
C ASP A 291 25.43 -11.52 14.25
N GLY A 292 24.49 -11.07 13.39
CA GLY A 292 23.05 -11.28 13.54
C GLY A 292 22.39 -10.40 14.61
N LYS A 293 23.07 -9.37 15.13
CA LYS A 293 22.60 -8.57 16.27
C LYS A 293 22.23 -7.13 15.93
N ASP A 294 22.55 -6.64 14.73
CA ASP A 294 22.23 -5.28 14.37
C ASP A 294 20.72 -5.06 14.37
N SER A 295 20.32 -3.88 14.85
CA SER A 295 18.91 -3.52 14.91
C SER A 295 18.43 -3.02 13.55
N PHE A 296 17.25 -3.47 13.12
CA PHE A 296 16.60 -2.94 11.92
C PHE A 296 15.10 -2.71 12.16
N PRO A 297 14.51 -1.65 11.58
CA PRO A 297 13.08 -1.45 11.65
C PRO A 297 12.36 -2.47 10.76
N LEU A 298 11.31 -3.08 11.30
CA LEU A 298 10.30 -3.84 10.56
C LEU A 298 9.01 -3.03 10.56
N VAL A 299 8.76 -2.30 9.48
CA VAL A 299 7.55 -1.50 9.31
C VAL A 299 6.39 -2.41 8.97
N MET A 300 5.29 -2.31 9.72
CA MET A 300 4.11 -3.18 9.59
C MET A 300 2.94 -2.35 9.06
N VAL A 301 2.35 -2.76 7.93
CA VAL A 301 1.25 -2.02 7.28
C VAL A 301 0.16 -2.97 6.77
N GLY A 302 -1.09 -2.57 6.94
CA GLY A 302 -2.22 -3.19 6.25
C GLY A 302 -3.22 -3.89 7.17
N GLY A 303 -4.46 -3.99 6.70
CA GLY A 303 -5.60 -4.40 7.51
C GLY A 303 -5.50 -5.81 8.11
N VAL A 304 -4.72 -6.73 7.52
CA VAL A 304 -4.48 -8.06 8.11
C VAL A 304 -3.62 -7.95 9.37
N LEU A 305 -2.70 -6.99 9.43
CA LEU A 305 -1.85 -6.75 10.59
C LEU A 305 -2.56 -5.86 11.63
N GLU A 306 -3.43 -4.95 11.20
CA GLU A 306 -4.07 -3.94 12.08
C GLU A 306 -5.44 -4.37 12.66
N GLY A 307 -6.18 -5.23 11.96
CA GLY A 307 -7.63 -5.42 12.19
C GLY A 307 -8.03 -6.53 13.17
N ASN A 308 -7.12 -7.41 13.57
CA ASN A 308 -7.47 -8.72 14.14
C ASN A 308 -7.26 -8.78 15.65
N LYS A 309 -8.03 -7.98 16.40
CA LYS A 309 -7.81 -7.78 17.85
C LYS A 309 -7.97 -9.02 18.72
N GLY A 310 -8.70 -10.06 18.30
CA GLY A 310 -8.82 -11.30 19.07
C GLY A 310 -7.99 -12.47 18.53
N TRP A 311 -7.40 -12.35 17.33
CA TRP A 311 -6.37 -13.26 16.82
C TRP A 311 -5.17 -12.44 16.31
N GLY A 312 -4.15 -12.29 17.16
CA GLY A 312 -3.02 -11.38 16.94
C GLY A 312 -2.05 -11.81 15.84
N ILE A 313 -2.43 -11.65 14.57
CA ILE A 313 -1.58 -11.99 13.41
C ILE A 313 -0.24 -11.25 13.49
N ALA A 314 -0.27 -9.94 13.75
CA ALA A 314 0.94 -9.14 13.78
C ALA A 314 1.86 -9.54 14.93
N GLU A 315 1.31 -9.78 16.12
CA GLU A 315 2.04 -10.24 17.30
C GLU A 315 2.71 -11.59 17.03
N GLU A 316 2.00 -12.54 16.43
CA GLU A 316 2.58 -13.85 16.10
C GLU A 316 3.66 -13.77 15.01
N VAL A 317 3.48 -12.91 14.00
CA VAL A 317 4.55 -12.63 13.02
C VAL A 317 5.77 -12.06 13.73
N ILE A 318 5.60 -11.05 14.59
CA ILE A 318 6.70 -10.45 15.37
C ILE A 318 7.38 -11.51 16.26
N ASN A 319 6.62 -12.38 16.91
CA ASN A 319 7.15 -13.47 17.73
C ASN A 319 7.96 -14.46 16.90
N CYS A 320 7.51 -14.80 15.68
CA CYS A 320 8.25 -15.64 14.75
C CYS A 320 9.58 -14.99 14.33
N ILE A 321 9.54 -13.71 13.94
CA ILE A 321 10.74 -12.98 13.48
C ILE A 321 11.74 -12.76 14.62
N SER A 322 11.27 -12.39 15.82
CA SER A 322 12.15 -12.06 16.95
C SER A 322 12.93 -13.26 17.49
N LYS A 323 12.47 -14.50 17.22
CA LYS A 323 13.21 -15.72 17.55
C LYS A 323 14.51 -15.84 16.75
N ASP A 324 14.46 -15.48 15.47
CA ASP A 324 15.62 -15.54 14.56
C ASP A 324 16.43 -14.23 14.57
N TYR A 325 15.77 -13.09 14.81
CA TYR A 325 16.39 -11.77 14.77
C TYR A 325 16.00 -10.93 16.00
N PRO A 326 16.72 -11.07 17.13
CA PRO A 326 16.43 -10.31 18.36
C PRO A 326 16.55 -8.79 18.21
N GLY A 327 17.27 -8.31 17.18
CA GLY A 327 17.42 -6.89 16.85
C GLY A 327 16.25 -6.29 16.05
N VAL A 328 15.23 -7.08 15.68
CA VAL A 328 14.06 -6.54 14.97
C VAL A 328 13.34 -5.50 15.83
N VAL A 329 13.02 -4.36 15.23
CA VAL A 329 12.25 -3.29 15.87
C VAL A 329 10.94 -3.12 15.10
N PRO A 330 9.81 -3.71 15.56
CA PRO A 330 8.53 -3.52 14.93
C PRO A 330 8.12 -2.04 14.96
N VAL A 331 7.67 -1.51 13.82
CA VAL A 331 7.26 -0.12 13.67
C VAL A 331 5.89 -0.05 13.02
N TRP A 332 4.93 0.53 13.73
CA TRP A 332 3.66 0.96 13.16
C TRP A 332 3.79 2.40 12.68
N PRO A 333 3.58 2.70 11.38
CA PRO A 333 3.67 4.06 10.89
C PRO A 333 2.75 5.02 11.66
N LYS A 334 3.28 6.18 12.03
CA LYS A 334 2.48 7.28 12.62
C LYS A 334 1.82 8.17 11.57
N VAL A 335 2.21 7.97 10.32
CA VAL A 335 1.75 8.74 9.15
C VAL A 335 1.40 7.77 8.04
N GLU A 336 0.54 8.21 7.12
CA GLU A 336 0.13 7.38 5.98
C GLU A 336 1.28 7.22 4.97
N PRO A 337 1.29 6.13 4.17
CA PRO A 337 2.30 5.93 3.13
C PRO A 337 2.41 7.10 2.14
N ALA A 338 1.31 7.80 1.83
CA ALA A 338 1.34 9.00 0.98
C ALA A 338 2.26 10.10 1.55
N ILE A 339 2.31 10.26 2.88
CA ILE A 339 3.28 11.16 3.54
C ILE A 339 4.70 10.61 3.41
N GLY A 340 4.89 9.28 3.56
CA GLY A 340 6.15 8.61 3.25
C GLY A 340 6.65 8.91 1.84
N ALA A 341 5.78 8.86 0.83
CA ALA A 341 6.09 9.22 -0.55
C ALA A 341 6.51 10.70 -0.67
N ALA A 342 5.80 11.62 -0.02
CA ALA A 342 6.18 13.04 -0.03
C ALA A 342 7.58 13.28 0.59
N LEU A 343 7.90 12.60 1.69
CA LEU A 343 9.22 12.66 2.31
C LEU A 343 10.32 12.10 1.39
N LEU A 344 10.03 11.03 0.63
CA LEU A 344 10.96 10.50 -0.37
C LEU A 344 11.21 11.48 -1.51
N ALA A 345 10.16 12.08 -2.07
CA ALA A 345 10.30 13.13 -3.08
C ALA A 345 11.22 14.26 -2.60
N TRP A 346 11.07 14.66 -1.34
CA TRP A 346 11.93 15.67 -0.73
C TRP A 346 13.40 15.25 -0.65
N ASN A 347 13.66 14.04 -0.14
CA ASN A 347 15.02 13.53 0.02
C ASN A 347 15.73 13.40 -1.33
N PHE A 348 15.04 12.85 -2.34
CA PHE A 348 15.60 12.75 -3.69
C PHE A 348 15.90 14.12 -4.31
N LEU A 349 15.05 15.13 -4.09
CA LEU A 349 15.31 16.51 -4.52
C LEU A 349 16.53 17.15 -3.83
N LYS A 350 16.89 16.72 -2.62
CA LYS A 350 18.05 17.20 -1.89
C LYS A 350 19.33 16.58 -2.42
N ASP A 351 19.31 15.28 -2.69
CA ASP A 351 20.49 14.55 -3.17
C ASP A 351 20.84 14.91 -4.61
N SER A 352 19.84 15.10 -5.50
CA SER A 352 20.08 15.59 -6.88
C SER A 352 20.60 17.03 -6.98
N ARG A 353 20.73 17.76 -5.87
CA ARG A 353 21.34 19.11 -5.81
C ARG A 353 22.76 19.10 -5.24
N ARG A 354 23.25 17.93 -4.81
CA ARG A 354 24.62 17.74 -4.30
C ARG A 354 25.59 17.22 -5.38
N GLU A 355 25.06 16.72 -6.50
CA GLU A 355 25.78 16.36 -7.72
C GLU A 355 25.92 17.57 -8.65
#